data_AF-A0A7V2VSQ1-F1
#
_entry.id   AF-A0A7V2VSQ1-F1
#
_cell.length_a   1.000
_cell.length_b   1.000
_cell.length_c   1.000
_cell.angle_alpha   90.00
_cell.angle_beta   90.00
_cell.angle_gamma   90.00
#
_symmetry.space_group_name_H-M   'P 1'
#
loop_
_entity.id
_entity.type
_entity.pdbx_description
1 polymer ?
#
loop_
_entity_poly.entity_id
_entity_poly.type
_entity_poly.pdbx_seq_one_letter_code
_entity_poly.pdbx_strand_id
1 'polypeptide(L)'
;MKKFSIDSIKPSGTNNKGFTLIEILIVIGILSILAAIVIPIFRNLYGKGEAEAAEMEQRIAQTALISYMTGNGEKSVVPKTDEQLGPDYNIDISVDGDNDPTLGSFFQTTTAYEYSWVASGFVEQGAKVE
;
A
#
# COMPACT_ATOMS: atom_id res chain seq x y z
N MET A 1 18.48 -32.87 -65.26
CA MET A 1 18.36 -32.49 -63.84
C MET A 1 18.59 -30.98 -63.72
N LYS A 2 17.66 -30.23 -63.12
CA LYS A 2 17.71 -28.75 -63.01
C LYS A 2 18.87 -28.32 -62.11
N LYS A 3 19.68 -27.36 -62.56
CA LYS A 3 20.72 -26.71 -61.76
C LYS A 3 20.03 -25.78 -60.76
N PHE A 4 20.13 -26.06 -59.46
CA PHE A 4 19.67 -25.15 -58.41
C PHE A 4 20.68 -24.00 -58.31
N SER A 5 20.25 -22.80 -58.72
CA SER A 5 20.99 -21.55 -58.48
C SER A 5 20.52 -20.97 -57.15
N ILE A 6 21.45 -20.72 -56.22
CA ILE A 6 21.17 -19.97 -55.00
C ILE A 6 21.27 -18.50 -55.36
N ASP A 7 20.14 -17.80 -55.36
CA ASP A 7 20.12 -16.34 -55.49
C ASP A 7 20.77 -15.72 -54.25
N SER A 8 21.77 -14.86 -54.48
CA SER A 8 22.49 -14.15 -53.42
C SER A 8 21.53 -13.26 -52.63
N ILE A 9 21.27 -13.63 -51.38
CA ILE A 9 20.52 -12.79 -50.43
C ILE A 9 21.35 -11.51 -50.19
N LYS A 10 20.91 -10.39 -50.75
CA LYS A 10 21.50 -9.08 -50.52
C LYS A 10 21.19 -8.67 -49.06
N PRO A 11 22.18 -8.45 -48.18
CA PRO A 11 21.91 -7.92 -46.86
C PRO A 11 21.30 -6.52 -47.01
N SER A 12 20.05 -6.37 -46.57
CA SER A 12 19.42 -5.06 -46.39
C SER A 12 20.26 -4.32 -45.36
N GLY A 13 20.92 -3.23 -45.78
CA GLY A 13 21.77 -2.42 -44.92
C GLY A 13 20.97 -1.86 -43.76
N THR A 14 21.06 -2.51 -42.61
CA THR A 14 20.55 -1.95 -41.36
C THR A 14 21.48 -0.82 -40.95
N ASN A 15 20.97 0.41 -41.06
CA ASN A 15 21.64 1.61 -40.59
C ASN A 15 21.74 1.54 -39.05
N ASN A 16 22.74 0.83 -38.53
CA ASN A 16 23.06 0.80 -37.12
C ASN A 16 23.71 2.13 -36.72
N LYS A 17 22.88 3.17 -36.59
CA LYS A 17 23.27 4.43 -35.94
C LYS A 17 23.39 4.15 -34.45
N GLY A 18 24.62 3.94 -33.97
CA GLY A 18 24.91 3.86 -32.54
C GLY A 18 24.78 5.22 -31.87
N PHE A 19 24.41 5.23 -30.59
CA PHE A 19 24.50 6.41 -29.73
C PHE A 19 25.97 6.87 -29.63
N THR A 20 26.20 8.18 -29.67
CA THR A 20 27.52 8.75 -29.45
C THR A 20 27.86 8.75 -27.96
N LEU A 21 29.15 8.64 -27.63
CA LEU A 21 29.63 8.72 -26.24
C LEU A 21 29.32 10.08 -25.60
N ILE A 22 29.33 11.15 -26.40
CA ILE A 22 29.03 12.49 -25.91
C ILE A 22 27.54 12.64 -25.53
N GLU A 23 26.64 11.96 -26.25
CA GLU A 23 25.22 11.93 -25.90
C GLU A 23 25.02 11.26 -24.55
N ILE A 24 25.68 10.12 -24.30
CA ILE A 24 25.60 9.47 -22.99
C ILE A 24 26.21 10.34 -21.88
N LEU A 25 27.34 11.01 -22.15
CA LEU A 25 28.02 11.86 -21.17
C LEU A 25 27.17 13.05 -20.72
N ILE A 26 26.52 13.75 -21.65
CA ILE A 26 25.66 14.89 -21.32
C ILE A 26 24.40 14.41 -20.57
N VAL A 27 23.83 13.27 -20.96
CA VAL A 27 22.65 12.70 -20.31
C VAL A 27 22.93 12.38 -18.85
N ILE A 28 24.01 11.66 -18.53
CA ILE A 28 24.35 11.36 -17.13
C ILE A 28 24.72 12.63 -16.35
N GLY A 29 25.31 13.63 -17.01
CA GLY A 29 25.60 14.93 -16.41
C GLY A 29 24.33 15.63 -15.93
N ILE A 30 23.31 15.73 -16.79
CA ILE A 30 22.02 16.33 -16.44
C ILE A 30 21.27 15.46 -15.41
N LEU A 31 21.27 14.13 -15.58
CA LEU A 31 20.63 13.20 -14.64
C LEU A 31 21.22 13.33 -13.22
N SER A 32 22.52 13.57 -13.08
CA SER A 32 23.16 13.74 -11.76
C SER A 32 22.62 14.95 -10.99
N ILE A 33 22.39 16.07 -11.69
CA ILE A 33 21.85 17.30 -11.11
C ILE A 33 20.39 17.11 -10.74
N LEU A 34 19.60 16.46 -11.62
CA LEU A 34 18.20 16.15 -11.34
C LEU A 34 18.06 15.21 -10.14
N ALA A 35 18.86 14.14 -10.07
CA ALA A 35 18.83 13.17 -8.98
C ALA A 35 19.11 13.81 -7.62
N ALA A 36 20.01 14.79 -7.55
CA ALA A 36 20.35 15.49 -6.30
C ALA A 36 19.14 16.21 -5.67
N ILE A 37 18.25 16.79 -6.48
CA ILE A 37 17.05 17.50 -6.00
C ILE A 37 15.90 16.52 -5.74
N VAL A 38 15.76 15.53 -6.61
CA VAL A 38 14.66 14.56 -6.61
C VAL A 38 14.70 13.66 -5.37
N ILE A 39 15.85 13.05 -5.06
CA ILE A 39 15.98 12.07 -3.98
C ILE A 39 15.43 12.55 -2.62
N PRO A 40 15.81 13.73 -2.07
CA PRO A 40 15.30 14.17 -0.76
C PRO A 40 13.80 14.43 -0.76
N ILE A 41 13.25 14.95 -1.87
CA ILE A 41 11.80 15.18 -2.01
C ILE A 41 11.06 13.86 -1.94
N PHE A 42 11.48 12.86 -2.74
CA PHE A 42 10.86 11.55 -2.75
C PHE A 42 10.93 10.86 -1.39
N ARG A 43 12.08 10.89 -0.70
CA ARG A 43 12.19 10.30 0.66
C ARG A 43 11.18 10.87 1.65
N ASN A 44 10.94 12.18 1.61
CA ASN A 44 9.96 12.83 2.47
C ASN A 44 8.52 12.46 2.08
N LEU A 45 8.24 12.36 0.78
CA LEU A 45 6.92 11.96 0.28
C LEU A 45 6.57 10.51 0.65
N TYR A 46 7.53 9.60 0.59
CA TYR A 46 7.32 8.20 1.00
C TYR A 46 6.98 8.09 2.49
N GLY A 47 7.78 8.70 3.37
CA GLY A 47 7.52 8.64 4.81
C GLY A 47 6.22 9.33 5.22
N LYS A 48 5.92 10.48 4.61
CA LYS A 48 4.63 11.16 4.83
C LYS A 48 3.46 10.35 4.31
N GLY A 49 3.58 9.74 3.12
CA GLY A 49 2.52 8.92 2.56
C GLY A 49 2.18 7.71 3.44
N GLU A 50 3.18 7.08 4.05
CA GLU A 50 2.95 5.98 4.99
C GLU A 50 2.28 6.45 6.30
N ALA A 51 2.72 7.57 6.86
CA ALA A 51 2.10 8.14 8.05
C ALA A 51 0.64 8.59 7.81
N GLU A 52 0.38 9.26 6.69
CA GLU A 52 -0.96 9.69 6.29
C GLU A 52 -1.87 8.48 6.00
N ALA A 53 -1.33 7.42 5.41
CA ALA A 53 -2.07 6.17 5.21
C ALA A 53 -2.46 5.52 6.54
N ALA A 54 -1.53 5.48 7.50
CA ALA A 54 -1.80 4.97 8.85
C ALA A 54 -2.88 5.80 9.56
N GLU A 55 -2.81 7.12 9.47
CA GLU A 55 -3.82 8.00 10.09
C GLU A 55 -5.19 7.85 9.42
N MET A 56 -5.24 7.78 8.09
CA MET A 56 -6.48 7.54 7.36
C MET A 56 -7.12 6.22 7.75
N GLU A 57 -6.33 5.16 7.86
CA GLU A 57 -6.82 3.84 8.24
C GLU A 57 -7.39 3.83 9.67
N GLN A 58 -6.73 4.49 10.63
CA GLN A 58 -7.26 4.67 11.99
C GLN A 58 -8.60 5.43 11.98
N ARG A 59 -8.75 6.46 11.14
CA ARG A 59 -10.02 7.21 11.03
C ARG A 59 -11.13 6.33 10.45
N ILE A 60 -10.81 5.44 9.51
CA ILE A 60 -11.78 4.47 8.97
C ILE A 60 -12.17 3.47 10.08
N ALA A 61 -11.20 2.93 10.85
CA ALA A 61 -11.43 2.11 12.04
C ALA A 61 -12.37 2.77 13.04
N GLN A 62 -12.10 4.03 13.40
CA GLN A 62 -12.94 4.82 14.29
C GLN A 62 -14.36 5.02 13.74
N THR A 63 -14.48 5.27 12.43
CA THR A 63 -15.77 5.48 11.78
C THR A 63 -16.59 4.20 11.74
N ALA A 64 -15.96 3.04 11.49
CA ALA A 64 -16.62 1.74 11.53
C ALA A 64 -17.15 1.45 12.94
N LEU A 65 -16.35 1.69 13.98
CA LEU A 65 -16.76 1.50 15.38
C LEU A 65 -17.94 2.42 15.76
N ILE A 66 -17.88 3.70 15.40
CA ILE A 66 -19.01 4.63 15.63
C ILE A 66 -20.27 4.20 14.86
N SER A 67 -20.11 3.76 13.62
CA SER A 67 -21.24 3.30 12.79
C SER A 67 -21.92 2.08 13.40
N TYR A 68 -21.12 1.15 13.93
CA TYR A 68 -21.60 -0.02 14.65
C TYR A 68 -22.36 0.37 15.92
N MET A 69 -21.74 1.16 16.81
CA MET A 69 -22.36 1.61 18.06
C MET A 69 -23.68 2.38 17.81
N THR A 70 -23.70 3.22 16.78
CA THR A 70 -24.90 3.98 16.41
C THR A 70 -26.00 3.09 15.83
N GLY A 71 -25.65 2.13 14.97
CA GLY A 71 -26.60 1.20 14.36
C GLY A 71 -27.30 0.30 15.37
N ASN A 72 -26.58 -0.10 16.43
CA ASN A 72 -27.09 -1.00 17.47
C ASN A 72 -27.61 -0.28 18.72
N GLY A 73 -27.48 1.05 18.79
CA GLY A 73 -27.88 1.85 19.95
C GLY A 73 -26.99 1.64 21.18
N GLU A 74 -25.80 1.08 20.99
CA GLU A 74 -24.85 0.77 22.03
C GLU A 74 -24.03 1.99 22.42
N LYS A 75 -23.79 2.14 23.72
CA LYS A 75 -23.00 3.24 24.29
C LYS A 75 -21.64 2.79 24.80
N SER A 76 -21.39 1.49 24.81
CA SER A 76 -20.14 0.89 25.27
C SER A 76 -19.90 -0.40 24.54
N VAL A 77 -18.62 -0.66 24.29
CA VAL A 77 -18.11 -1.88 23.64
C VAL A 77 -17.10 -2.53 24.58
N VAL A 78 -16.95 -3.85 24.55
CA VAL A 78 -15.94 -4.51 25.37
C VAL A 78 -14.58 -4.33 24.69
N PRO A 79 -13.54 -3.80 25.39
CA PRO A 79 -12.21 -3.71 24.83
C PRO A 79 -11.67 -5.11 24.51
N LYS A 80 -11.21 -5.35 23.27
CA LYS A 80 -10.45 -6.59 22.99
C LYS A 80 -9.09 -6.50 23.68
N THR A 81 -8.72 -7.61 24.32
CA THR A 81 -7.35 -7.81 24.81
C THR A 81 -6.52 -8.40 23.67
N ASP A 82 -5.21 -8.14 23.67
CA ASP A 82 -4.26 -8.42 22.57
C ASP A 82 -4.26 -9.88 22.04
N GLU A 83 -4.91 -10.81 22.74
CA GLU A 83 -4.92 -12.24 22.44
C GLU A 83 -5.91 -12.66 21.32
N GLN A 84 -6.79 -11.77 20.86
CA GLN A 84 -7.86 -12.10 19.90
C GLN A 84 -7.75 -11.45 18.51
N LEU A 85 -6.64 -10.78 18.20
CA LEU A 85 -6.37 -10.32 16.83
C LEU A 85 -5.64 -11.44 16.06
N GLY A 86 -6.42 -12.29 15.40
CA GLY A 86 -5.90 -13.36 14.56
C GLY A 86 -5.26 -12.84 13.25
N PRO A 87 -4.66 -13.72 12.42
CA PRO A 87 -4.03 -13.35 11.15
C PRO A 87 -5.00 -12.82 10.08
N ASP A 88 -6.30 -12.84 10.38
CA ASP A 88 -7.34 -12.18 9.60
C ASP A 88 -7.57 -10.80 10.23
N TYR A 89 -7.13 -9.75 9.53
CA TYR A 89 -7.07 -8.36 9.98
C TYR A 89 -8.44 -7.68 9.99
N ASN A 90 -9.41 -8.28 10.68
CA ASN A 90 -10.73 -7.76 10.93
C ASN A 90 -10.77 -7.13 12.32
N ILE A 91 -11.24 -5.89 12.39
CA ILE A 91 -11.46 -5.19 13.66
C ILE A 91 -12.68 -5.82 14.31
N ASP A 92 -12.47 -6.66 15.33
CA ASP A 92 -13.55 -7.45 15.89
C ASP A 92 -14.15 -6.81 17.14
N ILE A 93 -15.33 -6.19 17.08
CA ILE A 93 -15.96 -5.63 18.28
C ILE A 93 -16.78 -6.71 18.97
N SER A 94 -16.53 -6.98 20.25
CA SER A 94 -17.42 -7.77 21.08
C SER A 94 -18.33 -6.89 21.93
N VAL A 95 -19.62 -7.23 21.98
CA VAL A 95 -20.62 -6.64 22.86
C VAL A 95 -21.09 -7.75 23.79
N ASP A 96 -21.04 -7.51 25.11
CA ASP A 96 -21.42 -8.41 26.20
C ASP A 96 -21.96 -9.80 25.78
N GLY A 97 -21.08 -10.81 25.83
CA GLY A 97 -21.46 -12.23 25.70
C GLY A 97 -21.62 -12.73 24.25
N ASP A 98 -20.57 -13.43 23.79
CA ASP A 98 -20.55 -14.51 22.79
C ASP A 98 -21.18 -14.33 21.39
N ASN A 99 -21.69 -13.15 21.05
CA ASN A 99 -21.89 -12.78 19.65
C ASN A 99 -20.73 -11.86 19.30
N ASP A 100 -19.83 -12.28 18.40
CA ASP A 100 -18.72 -11.45 17.91
C ASP A 100 -19.17 -10.72 16.63
N PRO A 101 -19.72 -9.50 16.72
CA PRO A 101 -19.94 -8.65 15.56
C PRO A 101 -18.61 -8.09 15.08
N THR A 102 -17.99 -8.81 14.17
CA THR A 102 -16.78 -8.31 13.50
C THR A 102 -17.11 -7.06 12.69
N LEU A 103 -16.34 -5.97 12.84
CA LEU A 103 -16.40 -4.84 11.90
C LEU A 103 -15.89 -5.24 10.51
N GLY A 104 -15.45 -6.48 10.29
CA GLY A 104 -15.01 -6.99 8.99
C GLY A 104 -16.00 -6.72 7.85
N SER A 105 -17.30 -6.52 8.12
CA SER A 105 -18.28 -6.09 7.13
C SER A 105 -18.16 -4.61 6.68
N PHE A 106 -17.54 -3.76 7.50
CA PHE A 106 -17.27 -2.36 7.21
C PHE A 106 -15.89 -2.14 6.57
N PHE A 107 -15.00 -3.14 6.62
CA PHE A 107 -13.69 -3.12 5.97
C PHE A 107 -13.72 -3.91 4.67
N GLN A 108 -13.42 -3.26 3.55
CA GLN A 108 -13.35 -3.92 2.23
C GLN A 108 -11.96 -4.50 1.92
N THR A 109 -10.99 -4.25 2.80
CA THR A 109 -9.59 -4.65 2.65
C THR A 109 -8.97 -4.91 4.02
N THR A 110 -7.97 -5.77 4.05
CA THR A 110 -7.06 -5.99 5.18
C THR A 110 -6.44 -4.68 5.65
N THR A 111 -6.40 -4.45 6.96
CA THR A 111 -5.70 -3.33 7.60
C THR A 111 -4.19 -3.55 7.63
N ALA A 112 -3.40 -2.48 7.54
CA ALA A 112 -1.94 -2.54 7.65
C ALA A 112 -1.47 -2.44 9.10
N TYR A 113 -2.35 -2.06 10.03
CA TYR A 113 -2.06 -1.94 11.45
C TYR A 113 -3.05 -2.75 12.29
N GLU A 114 -2.59 -3.11 13.49
CA GLU A 114 -3.45 -3.60 14.56
C GLU A 114 -4.22 -2.43 15.18
N TYR A 115 -5.43 -2.70 15.68
CA TYR A 115 -6.24 -1.70 16.36
C TYR A 115 -6.86 -2.28 17.62
N SER A 116 -6.79 -1.50 18.71
CA SER A 116 -7.49 -1.78 19.95
C SER A 116 -8.48 -0.65 20.23
N TRP A 117 -9.40 -0.87 21.16
CA TRP A 117 -10.34 0.16 21.56
C TRP A 117 -10.64 0.07 23.05
N VAL A 118 -11.05 1.20 23.60
CA VAL A 118 -11.50 1.31 24.99
C VAL A 118 -13.03 1.29 25.06
N ALA A 119 -13.57 1.03 26.25
CA ALA A 119 -15.01 0.86 26.47
C ALA A 119 -15.88 2.07 26.05
N SER A 120 -15.27 3.25 25.91
CA SER A 120 -15.91 4.47 25.42
C SER A 120 -15.96 4.59 23.90
N GLY A 121 -15.43 3.61 23.15
CA GLY A 121 -15.48 3.58 21.69
C GLY A 121 -14.38 4.37 20.98
N PHE A 122 -13.25 4.67 21.64
CA PHE A 122 -12.07 5.26 20.98
C PHE A 122 -11.15 4.15 20.47
N VAL A 123 -10.68 4.29 19.23
CA VAL A 123 -9.74 3.37 18.58
C VAL A 123 -8.30 3.87 18.73
N GLU A 124 -7.44 3.00 19.24
CA GLU A 124 -6.00 3.18 19.31
C GLU A 124 -5.31 2.31 18.25
N GLN A 125 -4.34 2.89 17.56
CA GLN A 125 -3.52 2.18 16.58
C GLN A 125 -2.35 1.48 17.27
N GLY A 126 -2.18 0.19 16.97
CA GLY A 126 -1.13 -0.69 17.48
C GLY A 126 0.05 -0.83 16.50
N ALA A 127 0.69 -1.99 16.54
CA ALA A 127 1.83 -2.28 15.68
C ALA A 127 1.43 -2.38 14.20
N LYS A 128 2.39 -2.12 13.31
CA LYS A 128 2.22 -2.45 11.90
C LYS A 128 2.25 -3.96 11.77
N VAL A 129 1.31 -4.47 11.00
CA VAL A 129 1.20 -5.85 10.62
C VAL A 129 2.29 -6.18 9.59
N GLU A 130 3.10 -7.21 9.85
CA GLU A 130 4.14 -7.72 8.92
C GLU A 130 3.64 -8.86 8.02
#